data_AF-A0A925QPH1-F1
#
_entry.id   AF-A0A925QPH1-F1
#
_cell.length_a   1.000
_cell.length_b   1.000
_cell.length_c   1.000
_cell.angle_alpha   90.00
_cell.angle_beta   90.00
_cell.angle_gamma   90.00
#
_symmetry.space_group_name_H-M   'P 1'
#
loop_
_entity.id
_entity.type
_entity.pdbx_description
1 polymer ?
#
loop_
_entity_poly.entity_id
_entity_poly.type
_entity_poly.pdbx_seq_one_letter_code
_entity_poly.pdbx_strand_id
1 'polypeptide(L)'
;LVQGSGALPGGPLFGLGVWLNVQLRLRQTDGLPALDSWRVGRLPLPTALAQPLLQAAAQHLGVVPDLALVAEVLQQVQFGQDALTLVYVWRGDTAYRVLSAMTPPAEQLRLRAYSDLMVDLTAGRGPEWRVDLASLIGPLFELAQRRSLSEDAALENRAAILTLALYTTGRGVGAVVPAARAWPRPLRVQVVLHERDDFPQHFMVSAMLAIEGTSPLTRAIGLHKEMVDARSGSGFSFNDLAANRAGQRFGEMALAEPARLQAALARGVSDASLMPDVADLPEFLSEAEFARRYGRVGSAGYNRVLADIEARLNALGLYR
;
A
#
# COMPACT_ATOMS: atom_id res chain seq x y z
N LEU A 1 -2.77 31.83 7.72
CA LEU A 1 -3.55 31.50 8.92
C LEU A 1 -3.92 30.02 8.82
N VAL A 2 -3.58 29.19 9.81
CA VAL A 2 -3.92 27.76 9.79
C VAL A 2 -4.99 27.51 10.85
N GLN A 3 -6.06 26.81 10.47
CA GLN A 3 -7.16 26.45 11.37
C GLN A 3 -7.36 24.94 11.34
N GLY A 4 -7.54 24.33 12.50
CA GLY A 4 -7.85 22.91 12.64
C GLY A 4 -8.89 22.70 13.73
N SER A 5 -9.73 21.69 13.55
CA SER A 5 -10.74 21.29 14.53
C SER A 5 -10.57 19.81 14.82
N GLY A 6 -10.49 19.44 16.10
CA GLY A 6 -10.33 18.06 16.53
C GLY A 6 -11.28 17.72 17.66
N ALA A 7 -11.84 16.51 17.65
CA ALA A 7 -12.58 15.98 18.77
C ALA A 7 -11.59 15.50 19.84
N LEU A 8 -11.81 15.89 21.10
CA LEU A 8 -11.02 15.37 22.22
C LEU A 8 -11.41 13.90 22.50
N PRO A 9 -10.44 13.02 22.80
CA PRO A 9 -10.74 11.67 23.28
C PRO A 9 -11.55 11.75 24.58
N GLY A 10 -12.66 11.01 24.66
CA GLY A 10 -13.52 11.01 25.84
C GLY A 10 -12.78 10.48 27.07
N GLY A 11 -12.73 11.29 28.13
CA GLY A 11 -12.20 10.92 29.44
C GLY A 11 -13.21 11.23 30.56
N PRO A 12 -12.99 10.77 31.80
CA PRO A 12 -13.98 10.82 32.88
C PRO A 12 -14.42 12.25 33.30
N LEU A 13 -13.72 13.29 32.84
CA LEU A 13 -14.08 14.70 33.04
C LEU A 13 -14.89 15.32 31.88
N PHE A 14 -14.90 14.71 30.70
CA PHE A 14 -15.51 15.25 29.47
C PHE A 14 -16.34 14.17 28.77
N GLY A 15 -17.48 13.83 29.36
CA GLY A 15 -18.40 12.76 28.95
C GLY A 15 -19.27 13.04 27.71
N LEU A 16 -18.99 14.08 26.93
CA LEU A 16 -19.67 14.38 25.67
C LEU A 16 -18.63 14.95 24.71
N GLY A 17 -18.58 14.47 23.46
CA GLY A 17 -17.56 14.80 22.46
C GLY A 17 -17.30 16.30 22.34
N VAL A 18 -16.26 16.77 23.02
CA VAL A 18 -15.85 18.18 23.02
C VAL A 18 -15.01 18.41 21.77
N TRP A 19 -15.47 19.34 20.95
CA TRP A 19 -14.72 19.81 19.78
C TRP A 19 -13.84 20.99 20.18
N LEU A 20 -12.56 20.87 19.87
CA LEU A 20 -11.56 21.87 20.19
C LEU A 20 -11.06 22.49 18.89
N ASN A 21 -11.31 23.79 18.74
CA ASN A 21 -10.83 24.55 17.59
C ASN A 21 -9.45 25.10 17.91
N VAL A 22 -8.46 24.81 17.09
CA VAL A 22 -7.11 25.35 17.20
C VAL A 22 -6.88 26.30 16.04
N GLN A 23 -6.42 27.51 16.34
CA GLN A 23 -6.00 28.45 15.31
C GLN A 23 -4.56 28.88 15.55
N LEU A 24 -3.77 28.81 14.49
CA LEU A 24 -2.33 29.10 14.48
C LEU A 24 -2.08 30.22 13.48
N ARG A 25 -1.43 31.29 13.93
CA ARG A 25 -0.89 32.34 13.08
C ARG A 25 0.60 32.10 12.94
N LEU A 26 1.02 31.76 11.74
CA LEU A 26 2.41 31.52 11.38
C LEU A 26 2.96 32.73 10.64
N ARG A 27 4.17 33.13 10.98
CA ARG A 27 4.95 34.17 10.30
C ARG A 27 6.05 33.50 9.48
N GLN A 28 6.16 33.88 8.21
CA GLN A 28 7.25 33.42 7.36
C GLN A 28 8.60 33.85 7.93
N THR A 29 9.59 32.95 7.86
CA THR A 29 10.99 33.26 8.18
C THR A 29 11.86 32.75 7.03
N ASP A 30 13.18 32.96 7.13
CA ASP A 30 14.15 32.38 6.19
C ASP A 30 14.26 30.84 6.32
N GLY A 31 13.66 30.27 7.38
CA GLY A 31 13.61 28.84 7.66
C GLY A 31 12.17 28.32 7.79
N LEU A 32 11.89 27.64 8.92
CA LEU A 32 10.54 27.22 9.29
C LEU A 32 9.70 28.43 9.75
N PRO A 33 8.38 28.45 9.46
CA PRO A 33 7.50 29.50 9.94
C PRO A 33 7.53 29.60 11.46
N ALA A 34 7.77 30.81 11.98
CA ALA A 34 7.68 31.06 13.41
C ALA A 34 6.21 31.15 13.82
N LEU A 35 5.86 30.53 14.93
CA LEU A 35 4.53 30.73 15.51
C LEU A 35 4.45 32.13 16.11
N ASP A 36 3.58 32.95 15.53
CA ASP A 36 3.35 34.33 15.98
C ASP A 36 2.34 34.35 17.13
N SER A 37 1.22 33.63 16.95
CA SER A 37 0.21 33.47 17.99
C SER A 37 -0.62 32.22 17.75
N TRP A 38 -1.22 31.70 18.81
CA TRP A 38 -2.14 30.58 18.71
C TRP A 38 -3.23 30.67 19.76
N ARG A 39 -4.37 30.05 19.45
CA ARG A 39 -5.52 29.98 20.35
C ARG A 39 -6.21 28.64 20.27
N VAL A 40 -6.77 28.26 21.42
CA VAL A 40 -7.65 27.12 21.58
C VAL A 40 -9.04 27.64 21.88
N GLY A 41 -9.97 27.45 20.95
CA GLY A 41 -11.29 28.07 20.96
C GLY A 41 -11.18 29.58 20.99
N ARG A 42 -11.53 30.18 22.13
CA ARG A 42 -11.42 31.63 22.38
C ARG A 42 -10.19 32.00 23.24
N LEU A 43 -9.46 31.03 23.76
CA LEU A 43 -8.35 31.25 24.67
C LEU A 43 -7.03 31.43 23.90
N PRO A 44 -6.44 32.63 23.84
CA PRO A 44 -5.09 32.80 23.32
C PRO A 44 -4.10 32.14 24.28
N LEU A 45 -3.16 31.37 23.74
CA LEU A 45 -2.14 30.68 24.51
C LEU A 45 -0.76 31.28 24.23
N PRO A 46 0.12 31.36 25.25
CA PRO A 46 1.52 31.73 25.05
C PRO A 46 2.20 30.81 24.03
N THR A 47 2.96 31.38 23.10
CA THR A 47 3.67 30.63 22.04
C THR A 47 4.64 29.59 22.59
N ALA A 48 5.24 29.84 23.77
CA ALA A 48 6.10 28.89 24.48
C ALA A 48 5.40 27.55 24.81
N LEU A 49 4.07 27.55 24.94
CA LEU A 49 3.30 26.34 25.23
C LEU A 49 2.97 25.52 23.97
N ALA A 50 3.19 26.06 22.76
CA ALA A 50 2.78 25.39 21.54
C ALA A 50 3.55 24.10 21.29
N GLN A 51 4.88 24.15 21.41
CA GLN A 51 5.75 23.00 21.18
C GLN A 51 5.48 21.83 22.16
N PRO A 52 5.46 22.03 23.49
CA PRO A 52 5.19 20.93 24.42
C PRO A 52 3.77 20.36 24.26
N LEU A 53 2.76 21.19 23.95
CA LEU A 53 1.40 20.71 23.76
C LEU A 53 1.21 19.96 22.44
N LEU A 54 1.86 20.41 21.35
CA LEU A 54 1.88 19.67 20.09
C LEU A 54 2.57 18.31 20.24
N GLN A 55 3.68 18.25 20.99
CA GLN A 55 4.40 17.01 21.23
C GLN A 55 3.60 16.04 22.10
N ALA A 56 2.94 16.52 23.16
CA ALA A 56 2.04 15.72 23.98
C ALA A 56 0.82 15.21 23.18
N ALA A 57 0.22 16.06 22.33
CA ALA A 57 -0.90 15.68 21.47
C ALA A 57 -0.48 14.62 20.43
N ALA A 58 0.70 14.76 19.82
CA ALA A 58 1.26 13.80 18.88
C ALA A 58 1.46 12.41 19.54
N GLN A 59 2.07 12.40 20.72
CA GLN A 59 2.26 11.17 21.52
C GLN A 59 0.93 10.50 21.85
N HIS A 60 -0.10 11.26 22.24
CA HIS A 60 -1.42 10.72 22.57
C HIS A 60 -2.22 10.22 21.36
N LEU A 61 -2.06 10.85 20.19
CA LEU A 61 -2.77 10.45 18.97
C LEU A 61 -2.11 9.28 18.23
N GLY A 62 -0.96 8.78 18.72
CA GLY A 62 -0.18 7.73 18.04
C GLY A 62 0.41 8.20 16.70
N VAL A 63 0.23 9.48 16.36
CA VAL A 63 0.87 10.13 15.24
C VAL A 63 2.21 10.58 15.79
N VAL A 64 3.25 9.77 15.62
CA VAL A 64 4.63 10.21 15.84
C VAL A 64 5.17 10.68 14.49
N PRO A 65 4.82 11.89 13.98
CA PRO A 65 5.80 12.56 13.17
C PRO A 65 6.88 12.94 14.17
N ASP A 66 8.08 12.43 13.95
CA ASP A 66 9.24 13.07 14.54
C ASP A 66 9.27 14.48 13.95
N LEU A 67 8.65 15.44 14.65
CA LEU A 67 8.53 16.83 14.20
C LEU A 67 9.92 17.43 14.01
N ALA A 68 10.94 16.87 14.68
CA ALA A 68 12.34 17.18 14.41
C ALA A 68 12.76 16.72 13.00
N LEU A 69 12.33 15.56 12.54
CA LEU A 69 12.59 15.07 11.18
C LEU A 69 11.91 15.93 10.11
N VAL A 70 10.68 16.39 10.37
CA VAL A 70 9.98 17.33 9.48
C VAL A 70 10.68 18.69 9.47
N ALA A 71 11.12 19.17 10.63
CA ALA A 71 11.87 20.41 10.78
C ALA A 71 13.29 20.35 10.17
N GLU A 72 13.93 19.18 10.15
CA GLU A 72 15.26 18.96 9.56
C GLU A 72 15.23 18.91 8.03
N VAL A 73 14.10 18.49 7.44
CA VAL A 73 13.94 18.31 5.98
C VAL A 73 13.39 19.56 5.31
N LEU A 74 12.49 20.27 5.98
CA LEU A 74 11.91 21.52 5.51
C LEU A 74 12.87 22.68 5.78
N GLN A 75 13.61 23.11 4.76
CA GLN A 75 14.49 24.27 4.88
C GLN A 75 13.69 25.57 4.84
N GLN A 76 12.66 25.65 4.00
CA GLN A 76 11.88 26.87 3.87
C GLN A 76 10.42 26.58 3.55
N VAL A 77 9.53 27.39 4.14
CA VAL A 77 8.11 27.40 3.79
C VAL A 77 7.74 28.81 3.37
N GLN A 78 7.38 28.99 2.10
CA GLN A 78 6.94 30.28 1.57
C GLN A 78 5.42 30.28 1.40
N PHE A 79 4.78 31.33 1.90
CA PHE A 79 3.33 31.52 1.79
C PHE A 79 3.03 32.43 0.59
N GLY A 80 2.44 31.86 -0.47
CA GLY A 80 1.84 32.61 -1.57
C GLY A 80 0.38 32.99 -1.27
N GLN A 81 -0.26 33.73 -2.18
CA GLN A 81 -1.66 34.12 -2.04
C GLN A 81 -2.61 32.91 -2.02
N ASP A 82 -2.34 31.89 -2.86
CA ASP A 82 -3.15 30.65 -2.96
C ASP A 82 -2.32 29.35 -2.88
N ALA A 83 -1.02 29.45 -2.61
CA ALA A 83 -0.12 28.29 -2.67
C ALA A 83 0.89 28.28 -1.51
N LEU A 84 1.24 27.08 -1.07
CA LEU A 84 2.32 26.83 -0.11
C LEU A 84 3.51 26.24 -0.89
N THR A 85 4.63 26.96 -0.91
CA THR A 85 5.86 26.46 -1.53
C THR A 85 6.78 25.90 -0.45
N LEU A 86 7.07 24.60 -0.54
CA LEU A 86 7.96 23.89 0.38
C LEU A 86 9.32 23.69 -0.30
N VAL A 87 10.37 24.30 0.24
CA VAL A 87 11.74 24.05 -0.19
C VAL A 87 12.35 23.04 0.78
N TYR A 88 12.63 21.85 0.27
CA TYR A 88 13.27 20.78 1.03
C TYR A 88 14.60 20.40 0.35
N VAL A 89 15.56 19.94 1.15
CA VAL A 89 16.81 19.36 0.64
C VAL A 89 16.86 17.91 1.07
N TRP A 90 16.84 17.00 0.10
CA TRP A 90 17.11 15.58 0.34
C TRP A 90 18.58 15.41 0.73
N ARG A 91 18.87 15.16 2.01
CA ARG A 91 20.17 14.60 2.42
C ARG A 91 20.12 13.09 2.20
N GLY A 92 21.26 12.47 1.87
CA GLY A 92 21.31 11.10 1.33
C GLY A 92 20.63 10.01 2.19
N ASP A 93 20.43 10.25 3.49
CA ASP A 93 19.77 9.37 4.44
C ASP A 93 18.31 9.77 4.78
N THR A 94 17.79 10.89 4.26
CA THR A 94 16.42 11.35 4.56
C THR A 94 15.36 10.33 4.12
N ALA A 95 15.49 9.75 2.92
CA ALA A 95 14.59 8.71 2.45
C ALA A 95 14.65 7.46 3.36
N TYR A 96 15.85 7.10 3.82
CA TYR A 96 16.05 6.00 4.78
C TYR A 96 15.34 6.28 6.10
N ARG A 97 15.44 7.50 6.64
CA ARG A 97 14.81 7.88 7.91
C ARG A 97 13.29 7.94 7.82
N VAL A 98 12.74 8.53 6.75
CA VAL A 98 11.29 8.57 6.51
C VAL A 98 10.74 7.16 6.40
N LEU A 99 11.38 6.29 5.60
CA LEU A 99 10.99 4.89 5.49
C LEU A 99 11.08 4.13 6.80
N SER A 100 12.12 4.37 7.61
CA SER A 100 12.28 3.72 8.91
C SER A 100 11.20 4.18 9.89
N ALA A 101 10.81 5.46 9.88
CA ALA A 101 9.70 5.97 10.68
C ALA A 101 8.34 5.38 10.26
N MET A 102 8.18 5.04 8.98
CA MET A 102 6.96 4.45 8.42
C MET A 102 6.92 2.92 8.50
N THR A 103 8.01 2.28 8.89
CA THR A 103 8.10 0.81 9.05
C THR A 103 8.53 0.52 10.50
N PRO A 104 7.60 0.57 11.47
CA PRO A 104 7.90 0.28 12.87
C PRO A 104 8.55 -1.11 13.03
N PRO A 105 9.31 -1.37 14.10
CA PRO A 105 9.99 -2.66 14.31
C PRO A 105 9.06 -3.88 14.18
N ALA A 106 7.81 -3.78 14.65
CA ALA A 106 6.82 -4.85 14.50
C ALA A 106 6.50 -5.16 13.02
N GLU A 107 6.39 -4.13 12.18
CA GLU A 107 6.16 -4.30 10.74
C GLU A 107 7.40 -4.87 10.03
N GLN A 108 8.60 -4.47 10.45
CA GLN A 108 9.84 -5.04 9.92
C GLN A 108 9.94 -6.53 10.26
N LEU A 109 9.64 -6.92 11.51
CA LEU A 109 9.64 -8.32 11.93
C LEU A 109 8.59 -9.14 11.17
N ARG A 110 7.41 -8.55 10.92
CA ARG A 110 6.36 -9.17 10.11
C ARG A 110 6.83 -9.42 8.67
N LEU A 111 7.32 -8.38 7.99
CA LEU A 111 7.84 -8.50 6.61
C LEU A 111 9.04 -9.44 6.52
N ARG A 112 9.89 -9.49 7.56
CA ARG A 112 11.02 -10.41 7.63
C ARG A 112 10.57 -11.86 7.55
N ALA A 113 9.52 -12.24 8.28
CA ALA A 113 9.01 -13.61 8.29
C ALA A 113 8.60 -14.09 6.88
N TYR A 114 7.91 -13.24 6.10
CA TYR A 114 7.52 -13.57 4.73
C TYR A 114 8.71 -13.54 3.76
N SER A 115 9.64 -12.61 3.95
CA SER A 115 10.87 -12.56 3.15
C SER A 115 11.73 -13.82 3.34
N ASP A 116 11.86 -14.30 4.58
CA ASP A 116 12.60 -15.53 4.89
C ASP A 116 11.91 -16.75 4.28
N LEU A 117 10.58 -16.85 4.40
CA LEU A 117 9.84 -17.94 3.74
C LEU A 117 10.03 -17.91 2.21
N MET A 118 10.06 -16.73 1.58
CA MET A 118 10.36 -16.63 0.16
C MET A 118 11.79 -17.09 -0.18
N VAL A 119 12.76 -16.86 0.70
CA VAL A 119 14.12 -17.38 0.54
C VAL A 119 14.10 -18.91 0.54
N ASP A 120 13.41 -19.51 1.50
CA ASP A 120 13.30 -20.97 1.61
C ASP A 120 12.57 -21.58 0.40
N LEU A 121 11.45 -20.97 -0.01
CA LEU A 121 10.70 -21.41 -1.18
C LEU A 121 11.46 -21.24 -2.48
N THR A 122 12.46 -20.37 -2.56
CA THR A 122 13.26 -20.19 -3.79
C THR A 122 14.64 -20.83 -3.68
N ALA A 123 14.98 -21.44 -2.55
CA ALA A 123 16.27 -22.06 -2.31
C ALA A 123 16.54 -23.20 -3.31
N GLY A 124 17.73 -23.20 -3.90
CA GLY A 124 18.13 -24.20 -4.89
C GLY A 124 17.41 -24.09 -6.24
N ARG A 125 16.60 -23.05 -6.45
CA ARG A 125 15.87 -22.79 -7.69
C ARG A 125 16.55 -21.65 -8.48
N GLY A 126 16.57 -21.77 -9.80
CA GLY A 126 17.20 -20.80 -10.70
C GLY A 126 16.19 -20.02 -11.55
N PRO A 127 16.64 -19.03 -12.34
CA PRO A 127 15.77 -18.21 -13.20
C PRO A 127 14.96 -19.01 -14.23
N GLU A 128 15.52 -20.14 -14.69
CA GLU A 128 14.87 -21.07 -15.64
C GLU A 128 13.72 -21.85 -15.00
N TRP A 129 13.61 -21.84 -13.67
CA TRP A 129 12.58 -22.58 -12.98
C TRP A 129 11.28 -21.78 -12.94
N ARG A 130 10.22 -22.42 -13.42
CA ARG A 130 8.89 -21.84 -13.52
C ARG A 130 8.01 -22.29 -12.37
N VAL A 131 7.29 -21.34 -11.78
CA VAL A 131 6.32 -21.59 -10.71
C VAL A 131 5.02 -20.89 -10.91
N ASP A 132 3.95 -21.63 -10.63
CA ASP A 132 2.63 -21.08 -10.45
C ASP A 132 2.61 -20.16 -9.23
N LEU A 133 1.97 -19.00 -9.37
CA LEU A 133 1.81 -18.00 -8.31
C LEU A 133 1.11 -18.61 -7.09
N ALA A 134 0.14 -19.51 -7.32
CA ALA A 134 -0.53 -20.25 -6.26
C ALA A 134 0.43 -21.06 -5.36
N SER A 135 1.53 -21.59 -5.91
CA SER A 135 2.55 -22.33 -5.16
C SER A 135 3.36 -21.45 -4.21
N LEU A 136 3.32 -20.12 -4.39
CA LEU A 136 3.90 -19.14 -3.47
C LEU A 136 2.84 -18.59 -2.51
N ILE A 137 1.63 -18.28 -3.01
CA ILE A 137 0.53 -17.77 -2.19
C ILE A 137 0.15 -18.75 -1.07
N GLY A 138 -0.02 -20.04 -1.38
CA GLY A 138 -0.45 -21.05 -0.41
C GLY A 138 0.41 -21.06 0.86
N PRO A 139 1.73 -21.33 0.76
CA PRO A 139 2.62 -21.35 1.92
C PRO A 139 2.69 -20.01 2.67
N LEU A 140 2.66 -18.88 1.95
CA LEU A 140 2.68 -17.56 2.60
C LEU A 140 1.40 -17.32 3.41
N PHE A 141 0.23 -17.70 2.91
CA PHE A 141 -1.03 -17.55 3.65
C PHE A 141 -1.22 -18.62 4.74
N GLU A 142 -0.57 -19.78 4.63
CA GLU A 142 -0.44 -20.72 5.74
C GLU A 142 0.41 -20.13 6.89
N LEU A 143 1.52 -19.46 6.55
CA LEU A 143 2.28 -18.69 7.53
C LEU A 143 1.45 -17.56 8.15
N ALA A 144 0.71 -16.81 7.33
CA ALA A 144 -0.19 -15.76 7.81
C ALA A 144 -1.24 -16.30 8.78
N GLN A 145 -1.86 -17.44 8.46
CA GLN A 145 -2.83 -18.11 9.34
C GLN A 145 -2.21 -18.45 10.70
N ARG A 146 -1.01 -19.03 10.73
CA ARG A 146 -0.32 -19.37 11.99
C ARG A 146 0.02 -18.14 12.81
N ARG A 147 0.51 -17.08 12.18
CA ARG A 147 0.91 -15.84 12.86
C ARG A 147 -0.29 -15.06 13.39
N SER A 148 -1.43 -15.16 12.71
CA SER A 148 -2.70 -14.54 13.11
C SER A 148 -3.33 -15.14 14.38
N LEU A 149 -2.74 -16.19 14.96
CA LEU A 149 -3.14 -16.69 16.28
C LEU A 149 -2.81 -15.69 17.40
N SER A 150 -1.80 -14.84 17.20
CA SER A 150 -1.35 -13.83 18.16
C SER A 150 -1.24 -12.42 17.58
N GLU A 151 -1.37 -12.27 16.26
CA GLU A 151 -1.21 -11.01 15.52
C GLU A 151 -2.49 -10.68 14.74
N ASP A 152 -2.59 -9.45 14.24
CA ASP A 152 -3.70 -9.02 13.39
C ASP A 152 -3.65 -9.68 12.00
N ALA A 153 -4.72 -10.39 11.65
CA ALA A 153 -4.80 -11.16 10.41
C ALA A 153 -4.73 -10.30 9.13
N ALA A 154 -5.28 -9.09 9.14
CA ALA A 154 -5.22 -8.18 8.00
C ALA A 154 -3.80 -7.64 7.81
N LEU A 155 -3.09 -7.34 8.91
CA LEU A 155 -1.67 -6.94 8.84
C LEU A 155 -0.77 -8.06 8.31
N GLU A 156 -1.01 -9.31 8.74
CA GLU A 156 -0.30 -10.49 8.24
C GLU A 156 -0.55 -10.71 6.74
N ASN A 157 -1.81 -10.59 6.29
CA ASN A 157 -2.16 -10.66 4.87
C ASN A 157 -1.49 -9.55 4.05
N ARG A 158 -1.49 -8.32 4.57
CA ARG A 158 -0.84 -7.17 3.92
C ARG A 158 0.65 -7.40 3.72
N ALA A 159 1.34 -7.95 4.73
CA ALA A 159 2.77 -8.25 4.63
C ALA A 159 3.07 -9.37 3.62
N ALA A 160 2.25 -10.41 3.57
CA ALA A 160 2.34 -11.47 2.56
C ALA A 160 2.16 -10.92 1.13
N ILE A 161 1.11 -10.13 0.91
CA ILE A 161 0.81 -9.51 -0.38
C ILE A 161 1.91 -8.55 -0.81
N LEU A 162 2.44 -7.72 0.10
CA LEU A 162 3.54 -6.80 -0.20
C LEU A 162 4.81 -7.52 -0.61
N THR A 163 5.14 -8.60 0.09
CA THR A 163 6.32 -9.43 -0.23
C THR A 163 6.19 -10.02 -1.64
N LEU A 164 5.01 -10.58 -1.98
CA LEU A 164 4.74 -11.15 -3.30
C LEU A 164 4.68 -10.10 -4.42
N ALA A 165 4.08 -8.93 -4.16
CA ALA A 165 4.00 -7.84 -5.14
C ALA A 165 5.39 -7.27 -5.46
N LEU A 166 6.25 -7.08 -4.45
CA LEU A 166 7.63 -6.69 -4.66
C LEU A 166 8.38 -7.78 -5.44
N TYR A 167 8.25 -9.03 -5.02
CA TYR A 167 8.94 -10.15 -5.66
C TYR A 167 8.55 -10.31 -7.15
N THR A 168 7.26 -10.35 -7.46
CA THR A 168 6.76 -10.48 -8.85
C THR A 168 7.20 -9.31 -9.74
N THR A 169 7.35 -8.11 -9.18
CA THR A 169 7.82 -6.91 -9.92
C THR A 169 9.33 -6.71 -9.96
N GLY A 170 10.14 -7.71 -9.58
CA GLY A 170 11.60 -7.59 -9.63
C GLY A 170 12.25 -6.89 -8.44
N ARG A 171 11.46 -6.48 -7.45
CA ARG A 171 11.90 -5.73 -6.27
C ARG A 171 12.04 -6.65 -5.06
N GLY A 172 12.80 -6.19 -4.07
CA GLY A 172 12.89 -6.83 -2.76
C GLY A 172 12.29 -5.96 -1.67
N VAL A 173 12.06 -6.53 -0.48
CA VAL A 173 11.56 -5.80 0.70
C VAL A 173 12.45 -4.60 1.05
N GLY A 174 13.74 -4.63 0.69
CA GLY A 174 14.69 -3.52 0.81
C GLY A 174 14.30 -2.21 0.09
N ALA A 175 13.32 -2.26 -0.82
CA ALA A 175 12.74 -1.07 -1.46
C ALA A 175 11.83 -0.26 -0.52
N VAL A 176 11.22 -0.93 0.47
CA VAL A 176 10.25 -0.33 1.40
C VAL A 176 10.73 -0.35 2.85
N VAL A 177 11.53 -1.35 3.23
CA VAL A 177 12.20 -1.44 4.55
C VAL A 177 13.70 -1.33 4.33
N PRO A 178 14.34 -0.19 4.64
CA PRO A 178 15.78 -0.03 4.39
C PRO A 178 16.66 -1.04 5.13
N ALA A 179 16.28 -1.42 6.35
CA ALA A 179 16.96 -2.48 7.12
C ALA A 179 16.94 -3.84 6.38
N ALA A 180 15.95 -4.07 5.52
CA ALA A 180 15.84 -5.29 4.73
C ALA A 180 16.87 -5.41 3.60
N ARG A 181 17.63 -4.36 3.30
CA ARG A 181 18.72 -4.43 2.31
C ARG A 181 19.82 -5.41 2.73
N ALA A 182 19.99 -5.62 4.04
CA ALA A 182 20.94 -6.56 4.64
C ALA A 182 20.35 -7.96 4.86
N TRP A 183 19.07 -8.18 4.52
CA TRP A 183 18.45 -9.49 4.68
C TRP A 183 18.86 -10.44 3.55
N PRO A 184 18.82 -11.77 3.78
CA PRO A 184 18.86 -12.75 2.71
C PRO A 184 17.82 -12.44 1.64
N ARG A 185 18.18 -12.60 0.37
CA ARG A 185 17.29 -12.31 -0.76
C ARG A 185 16.80 -13.61 -1.37
N PRO A 186 15.49 -13.73 -1.68
CA PRO A 186 15.00 -14.87 -2.42
C PRO A 186 15.64 -14.93 -3.81
N LEU A 187 15.97 -16.13 -4.27
CA LEU A 187 16.47 -16.33 -5.63
C LEU A 187 15.37 -15.98 -6.63
N ARG A 188 15.76 -15.49 -7.80
CA ARG A 188 14.81 -15.15 -8.88
C ARG A 188 14.38 -16.42 -9.60
N VAL A 189 13.07 -16.59 -9.74
CA VAL A 189 12.43 -17.65 -10.53
C VAL A 189 11.37 -17.03 -11.44
N GLN A 190 10.94 -17.75 -12.48
CA GLN A 190 9.85 -17.31 -13.34
C GLN A 190 8.51 -17.63 -12.67
N VAL A 191 7.88 -16.63 -12.07
CA VAL A 191 6.53 -16.78 -11.51
C VAL A 191 5.52 -16.61 -12.64
N VAL A 192 4.55 -17.51 -12.72
CA VAL A 192 3.50 -17.50 -13.71
C VAL A 192 2.13 -17.62 -13.08
N LEU A 193 1.11 -17.11 -13.77
CA LEU A 193 -0.30 -17.30 -13.44
C LEU A 193 -1.01 -17.60 -14.76
N HIS A 194 -1.70 -18.73 -14.86
CA HIS A 194 -2.28 -19.20 -16.14
C HIS A 194 -1.24 -19.19 -17.26
N GLU A 195 -0.09 -19.78 -16.97
CA GLU A 195 1.03 -19.93 -17.90
C GLU A 195 1.70 -18.63 -18.39
N ARG A 196 1.38 -17.49 -17.78
CA ARG A 196 1.92 -16.18 -18.16
C ARG A 196 2.71 -15.51 -17.05
N ASP A 197 3.81 -14.86 -17.38
CA ASP A 197 4.73 -14.23 -16.41
C ASP A 197 4.45 -12.74 -16.14
N ASP A 198 3.55 -12.13 -16.92
CA ASP A 198 3.01 -10.79 -16.69
C ASP A 198 1.79 -10.80 -15.75
N PHE A 199 0.95 -11.84 -15.81
CA PHE A 199 -0.25 -11.97 -14.97
C PHE A 199 0.01 -11.89 -13.46
N PRO A 200 1.07 -12.52 -12.88
CA PRO A 200 1.37 -12.38 -11.46
C PRO A 200 1.62 -10.94 -11.04
N GLN A 201 2.20 -10.12 -11.92
CA GLN A 201 2.43 -8.70 -11.65
C GLN A 201 1.10 -7.95 -11.63
N HIS A 202 0.25 -8.12 -12.66
CA HIS A 202 -1.09 -7.52 -12.67
C HIS A 202 -1.92 -7.91 -11.43
N PHE A 203 -1.90 -9.19 -11.07
CA PHE A 203 -2.62 -9.72 -9.93
C PHE A 203 -2.10 -9.15 -8.60
N MET A 204 -0.82 -9.39 -8.28
CA MET A 204 -0.28 -9.06 -6.95
C MET A 204 -0.20 -7.56 -6.72
N VAL A 205 0.13 -6.80 -7.75
CA VAL A 205 0.13 -5.34 -7.62
C VAL A 205 -1.31 -4.84 -7.43
N SER A 206 -2.32 -5.42 -8.09
CA SER A 206 -3.73 -5.00 -7.88
C SER A 206 -4.21 -5.33 -6.48
N ALA A 207 -3.84 -6.50 -5.97
CA ALA A 207 -4.09 -6.89 -4.58
C ALA A 207 -3.43 -5.90 -3.61
N MET A 208 -2.19 -5.51 -3.87
CA MET A 208 -1.47 -4.54 -3.04
C MET A 208 -2.15 -3.17 -3.02
N LEU A 209 -2.60 -2.69 -4.18
CA LEU A 209 -3.32 -1.42 -4.28
C LEU A 209 -4.66 -1.45 -3.53
N ALA A 210 -5.38 -2.55 -3.62
CA ALA A 210 -6.65 -2.73 -2.93
C ALA A 210 -6.50 -2.78 -1.41
N ILE A 211 -5.48 -3.47 -0.89
CA ILE A 211 -5.27 -3.58 0.57
C ILE A 211 -4.62 -2.33 1.19
N GLU A 212 -3.80 -1.57 0.45
CA GLU A 212 -3.13 -0.36 0.98
C GLU A 212 -3.98 0.90 0.89
N GLY A 213 -4.85 1.00 -0.11
CA GLY A 213 -5.54 2.25 -0.45
C GLY A 213 -4.56 3.44 -0.48
N THR A 214 -4.77 4.41 0.42
CA THR A 214 -3.95 5.64 0.56
C THR A 214 -2.99 5.62 1.75
N SER A 215 -2.52 4.44 2.17
CA SER A 215 -1.61 4.28 3.31
C SER A 215 -0.40 5.26 3.25
N PRO A 216 0.04 5.79 4.40
CA PRO A 216 1.21 6.69 4.46
C PRO A 216 2.46 6.10 3.81
N LEU A 217 2.70 4.79 3.96
CA LEU A 217 3.85 4.11 3.36
C LEU A 217 3.81 4.21 1.84
N THR A 218 2.70 3.86 1.19
CA THR A 218 2.56 3.88 -0.28
C THR A 218 2.73 5.28 -0.90
N ARG A 219 2.36 6.34 -0.17
CA ARG A 219 2.50 7.74 -0.62
C ARG A 219 3.93 8.24 -0.52
N ALA A 220 4.66 7.91 0.54
CA ALA A 220 5.98 8.48 0.80
C ALA A 220 7.08 7.94 -0.13
N ILE A 221 6.93 6.72 -0.63
CA ILE A 221 7.93 6.08 -1.51
C ILE A 221 7.55 6.08 -2.99
N GLY A 222 6.43 6.67 -3.38
CA GLY A 222 5.96 6.59 -4.76
C GLY A 222 5.71 5.14 -5.23
N LEU A 223 5.65 4.17 -4.30
CA LEU A 223 5.43 2.75 -4.58
C LEU A 223 4.16 2.56 -5.39
N HIS A 224 3.11 3.34 -5.12
CA HIS A 224 1.88 3.33 -5.90
C HIS A 224 2.13 3.60 -7.39
N LYS A 225 2.90 4.65 -7.71
CA LYS A 225 3.25 4.99 -9.10
C LYS A 225 4.10 3.89 -9.71
N GLU A 226 5.14 3.44 -9.02
CA GLU A 226 6.02 2.36 -9.51
C GLU A 226 5.27 1.04 -9.76
N MET A 227 4.31 0.72 -8.90
CA MET A 227 3.41 -0.41 -8.99
C MET A 227 2.48 -0.29 -10.20
N VAL A 228 1.94 0.90 -10.46
CA VAL A 228 1.12 1.18 -11.65
C VAL A 228 1.96 1.15 -12.93
N ASP A 229 3.15 1.75 -12.92
CA ASP A 229 4.07 1.82 -14.06
C ASP A 229 4.53 0.42 -14.49
N ALA A 230 4.72 -0.51 -13.54
CA ALA A 230 5.05 -1.91 -13.82
C ALA A 230 4.03 -2.64 -14.71
N ARG A 231 2.82 -2.09 -14.90
CA ARG A 231 1.73 -2.69 -15.70
C ARG A 231 1.57 -2.08 -17.10
N SER A 232 2.32 -1.05 -17.46
CA SER A 232 1.95 -0.10 -18.54
C SER A 232 2.42 -0.47 -19.97
N GLY A 233 2.69 -1.75 -20.27
CA GLY A 233 3.64 -2.14 -21.33
C GLY A 233 3.19 -2.34 -22.80
N SER A 234 1.92 -2.59 -23.16
CA SER A 234 1.67 -3.27 -24.45
C SER A 234 0.38 -2.93 -25.23
N GLY A 235 -0.43 -1.97 -24.78
CA GLY A 235 -1.74 -1.68 -25.38
C GLY A 235 -2.90 -2.20 -24.51
N PHE A 236 -4.13 -2.21 -25.02
CA PHE A 236 -5.29 -2.65 -24.22
C PHE A 236 -5.47 -4.18 -24.30
N SER A 237 -5.62 -4.82 -23.14
CA SER A 237 -5.82 -6.27 -23.00
C SER A 237 -6.90 -6.57 -21.97
N PHE A 238 -7.93 -7.34 -22.36
CA PHE A 238 -8.95 -7.81 -21.40
C PHE A 238 -8.41 -8.90 -20.48
N ASN A 239 -7.35 -9.60 -20.88
CA ASN A 239 -6.65 -10.58 -20.06
C ASN A 239 -5.98 -9.89 -18.87
N ASP A 240 -5.27 -8.79 -19.13
CA ASP A 240 -4.63 -7.97 -18.10
C ASP A 240 -5.70 -7.35 -17.20
N LEU A 241 -6.83 -6.90 -17.77
CA LEU A 241 -7.97 -6.41 -16.99
C LEU A 241 -8.51 -7.49 -16.05
N ALA A 242 -8.67 -8.72 -16.52
CA ALA A 242 -9.14 -9.83 -15.69
C ALA A 242 -8.15 -10.16 -14.56
N ALA A 243 -6.84 -10.21 -14.84
CA ALA A 243 -5.82 -10.38 -13.82
C ALA A 243 -5.82 -9.24 -12.78
N ASN A 244 -5.99 -7.99 -13.24
CA ASN A 244 -6.11 -6.83 -12.35
C ASN A 244 -7.36 -6.93 -11.46
N ARG A 245 -8.52 -7.32 -12.01
CA ARG A 245 -9.78 -7.46 -11.26
C ARG A 245 -9.75 -8.61 -10.27
N ALA A 246 -9.14 -9.74 -10.64
CA ALA A 246 -8.89 -10.86 -9.74
C ALA A 246 -7.99 -10.43 -8.55
N GLY A 247 -6.88 -9.77 -8.85
CA GLY A 247 -5.99 -9.22 -7.82
C GLY A 247 -6.69 -8.20 -6.92
N GLN A 248 -7.49 -7.30 -7.47
CA GLN A 248 -8.26 -6.34 -6.68
C GLN A 248 -9.20 -7.04 -5.69
N ARG A 249 -9.99 -8.01 -6.15
CA ARG A 249 -10.88 -8.79 -5.27
C ARG A 249 -10.12 -9.55 -4.18
N PHE A 250 -8.95 -10.10 -4.54
CA PHE A 250 -8.07 -10.76 -3.59
C PHE A 250 -7.62 -9.81 -2.48
N GLY A 251 -7.16 -8.59 -2.84
CA GLY A 251 -6.75 -7.58 -1.86
C GLY A 251 -7.90 -7.04 -1.01
N GLU A 252 -9.08 -6.83 -1.61
CA GLU A 252 -10.30 -6.42 -0.89
C GLU A 252 -10.70 -7.48 0.15
N MET A 253 -10.72 -8.75 -0.24
CA MET A 253 -11.02 -9.87 0.66
C MET A 253 -9.95 -10.03 1.75
N ALA A 254 -8.67 -9.81 1.41
CA ALA A 254 -7.57 -9.87 2.36
C ALA A 254 -7.68 -8.84 3.48
N LEU A 255 -8.38 -7.72 3.23
CA LEU A 255 -8.68 -6.68 4.20
C LEU A 255 -10.00 -6.92 4.92
N ALA A 256 -11.07 -7.25 4.19
CA ALA A 256 -12.43 -7.35 4.73
C ALA A 256 -12.70 -8.66 5.47
N GLU A 257 -12.12 -9.76 5.01
CA GLU A 257 -12.35 -11.12 5.54
C GLU A 257 -11.01 -11.87 5.74
N PRO A 258 -10.06 -11.29 6.51
CA PRO A 258 -8.67 -11.74 6.49
C PRO A 258 -8.49 -13.19 6.92
N ALA A 259 -9.16 -13.63 7.98
CA ALA A 259 -9.10 -15.00 8.48
C ALA A 259 -9.77 -16.01 7.54
N ARG A 260 -10.85 -15.61 6.84
CA ARG A 260 -11.52 -16.45 5.84
C ARG A 260 -10.59 -16.71 4.67
N LEU A 261 -9.95 -15.66 4.15
CA LEU A 261 -8.99 -15.78 3.05
C LEU A 261 -7.82 -16.69 3.44
N GLN A 262 -7.21 -16.47 4.61
CA GLN A 262 -6.15 -17.33 5.13
C GLN A 262 -6.57 -18.79 5.20
N ALA A 263 -7.75 -19.08 5.77
CA ALA A 263 -8.26 -20.43 5.88
C ALA A 263 -8.55 -21.07 4.52
N ALA A 264 -9.01 -20.29 3.53
CA ALA A 264 -9.23 -20.78 2.18
C ALA A 264 -7.91 -21.18 1.49
N LEU A 265 -6.88 -20.33 1.58
CA LEU A 265 -5.60 -20.53 0.89
C LEU A 265 -4.72 -21.58 1.58
N ALA A 266 -4.78 -21.69 2.91
CA ALA A 266 -4.03 -22.69 3.68
C ALA A 266 -4.48 -24.14 3.39
N ARG A 267 -5.68 -24.36 2.85
CA ARG A 267 -6.17 -25.70 2.44
C ARG A 267 -5.63 -26.17 1.09
N GLY A 268 -4.82 -25.35 0.42
CA GLY A 268 -4.36 -25.57 -0.94
C GLY A 268 -5.08 -24.67 -1.91
N VAL A 269 -4.30 -24.05 -2.79
CA VAL A 269 -4.76 -23.10 -3.81
C VAL A 269 -4.11 -23.47 -5.14
N SER A 270 -4.85 -23.29 -6.22
CA SER A 270 -4.35 -23.38 -7.59
C SER A 270 -4.55 -22.05 -8.31
N ASP A 271 -3.89 -21.85 -9.44
CA ASP A 271 -4.08 -20.65 -10.27
C ASP A 271 -5.55 -20.43 -10.66
N ALA A 272 -6.28 -21.51 -10.96
CA ALA A 272 -7.71 -21.48 -11.25
C ALA A 272 -8.58 -21.05 -10.04
N SER A 273 -8.04 -21.09 -8.83
CA SER A 273 -8.71 -20.58 -7.64
C SER A 273 -8.55 -19.06 -7.49
N LEU A 274 -7.49 -18.50 -8.06
CA LEU A 274 -7.12 -17.07 -7.97
C LEU A 274 -7.74 -16.25 -9.09
N MET A 275 -7.77 -16.80 -10.30
CA MET A 275 -8.19 -16.07 -11.50
C MET A 275 -8.93 -17.04 -12.44
N PRO A 276 -10.00 -16.62 -13.12
CA PRO A 276 -10.68 -17.47 -14.08
C PRO A 276 -9.80 -17.72 -15.31
N ASP A 277 -10.17 -18.69 -16.13
CA ASP A 277 -9.60 -18.81 -17.48
C ASP A 277 -10.01 -17.59 -18.32
N VAL A 278 -9.03 -17.03 -19.03
CA VAL A 278 -9.12 -15.83 -19.85
C VAL A 278 -8.50 -16.03 -21.22
N ALA A 279 -8.12 -17.26 -21.60
CA ALA A 279 -7.48 -17.51 -22.88
C ALA A 279 -8.35 -17.12 -24.09
N ASP A 280 -9.68 -17.03 -23.90
CA ASP A 280 -10.65 -16.62 -24.91
C ASP A 280 -10.91 -15.10 -24.97
N LEU A 281 -10.37 -14.33 -24.03
CA LEU A 281 -10.60 -12.90 -23.95
C LEU A 281 -9.69 -12.12 -24.94
N PRO A 282 -10.16 -11.00 -25.51
CA PRO A 282 -9.40 -10.26 -26.50
C PRO A 282 -8.17 -9.53 -25.91
N GLU A 283 -7.03 -9.66 -26.57
CA GLU A 283 -5.76 -9.05 -26.17
C GLU A 283 -5.01 -8.40 -27.34
N PHE A 284 -3.94 -7.66 -27.02
CA PHE A 284 -3.10 -6.92 -27.98
C PHE A 284 -3.88 -5.94 -28.88
N LEU A 285 -4.93 -5.32 -28.34
CA LEU A 285 -5.75 -4.39 -29.11
C LEU A 285 -5.07 -3.03 -29.21
N SER A 286 -4.87 -2.56 -30.45
CA SER A 286 -4.55 -1.16 -30.69
C SER A 286 -5.70 -0.26 -30.21
N GLU A 287 -5.39 1.00 -29.90
CA GLU A 287 -6.42 1.97 -29.49
C GLU A 287 -7.53 2.10 -30.54
N ALA A 288 -7.18 2.14 -31.83
CA ALA A 288 -8.13 2.22 -32.92
C ALA A 288 -9.01 0.96 -33.03
N GLU A 289 -8.42 -0.23 -32.83
CA GLU A 289 -9.20 -1.47 -32.84
C GLU A 289 -10.14 -1.56 -31.62
N PHE A 290 -9.63 -1.21 -30.44
CA PHE A 290 -10.42 -1.15 -29.21
C PHE A 290 -11.61 -0.19 -29.38
N ALA A 291 -11.34 1.03 -29.86
CA ALA A 291 -12.36 2.04 -30.14
C ALA A 291 -13.44 1.54 -31.11
N ARG A 292 -13.02 0.87 -32.19
CA ARG A 292 -13.93 0.33 -33.20
C ARG A 292 -14.81 -0.81 -32.67
N ARG A 293 -14.24 -1.71 -31.86
CA ARG A 293 -14.92 -2.95 -31.42
C ARG A 293 -15.71 -2.77 -30.12
N TYR A 294 -15.17 -2.00 -29.18
CA TYR A 294 -15.67 -1.91 -27.80
C TYR A 294 -16.08 -0.48 -27.40
N GLY A 295 -15.72 0.52 -28.21
CA GLY A 295 -15.88 1.94 -27.90
C GLY A 295 -14.76 2.43 -27.00
N ARG A 296 -15.07 3.36 -26.09
CA ARG A 296 -14.13 3.82 -25.06
C ARG A 296 -14.29 2.98 -23.79
N VAL A 297 -13.35 3.11 -22.87
CA VAL A 297 -13.52 2.58 -21.51
C VAL A 297 -14.84 3.12 -20.93
N GLY A 298 -15.65 2.22 -20.38
CA GLY A 298 -17.01 2.52 -19.88
C GLY A 298 -18.12 2.50 -20.92
N SER A 299 -17.83 2.31 -22.21
CA SER A 299 -18.87 2.07 -23.23
C SER A 299 -19.57 0.72 -23.04
N ALA A 300 -20.76 0.55 -23.63
CA ALA A 300 -21.53 -0.69 -23.55
C ALA A 300 -20.77 -1.94 -24.03
N GLY A 301 -19.93 -1.81 -25.07
CA GLY A 301 -19.08 -2.90 -25.56
C GLY A 301 -18.03 -3.33 -24.53
N TYR A 302 -17.28 -2.37 -23.98
CA TYR A 302 -16.34 -2.60 -22.88
C TYR A 302 -17.02 -3.20 -21.63
N ASN A 303 -18.12 -2.60 -21.18
CA ASN A 303 -18.83 -3.03 -19.97
C ASN A 303 -19.39 -4.45 -20.09
N ARG A 304 -19.72 -4.91 -21.30
CA ARG A 304 -20.17 -6.29 -21.53
C ARG A 304 -19.06 -7.30 -21.24
N VAL A 305 -17.85 -7.04 -21.73
CA VAL A 305 -16.69 -7.92 -21.47
C VAL A 305 -16.28 -7.83 -19.99
N LEU A 306 -16.31 -6.63 -19.40
CA LEU A 306 -16.09 -6.48 -17.96
C LEU A 306 -17.12 -7.27 -17.14
N ALA A 307 -18.40 -7.22 -17.51
CA ALA A 307 -19.45 -7.97 -16.81
C ALA A 307 -19.24 -9.49 -16.94
N ASP A 308 -18.76 -9.99 -18.09
CA ASP A 308 -18.37 -11.39 -18.26
C ASP A 308 -17.20 -11.77 -17.32
N ILE A 309 -16.14 -10.95 -17.28
CA ILE A 309 -15.02 -11.12 -16.34
C ILE A 309 -15.52 -11.18 -14.89
N GLU A 310 -16.38 -10.25 -14.48
CA GLU A 310 -16.95 -10.23 -13.13
C GLU A 310 -17.81 -11.46 -12.84
N ALA A 311 -18.57 -11.96 -13.82
CA ALA A 311 -19.36 -13.17 -13.68
C ALA A 311 -18.47 -14.40 -13.47
N ARG A 312 -17.38 -14.52 -14.24
CA ARG A 312 -16.37 -15.59 -14.07
C ARG A 312 -15.72 -15.52 -12.69
N LEU A 313 -15.34 -14.32 -12.23
CA LEU A 313 -14.78 -14.12 -10.89
C LEU A 313 -15.77 -14.51 -9.77
N ASN A 314 -17.05 -14.16 -9.91
CA ASN A 314 -18.10 -14.54 -8.96
C ASN A 314 -18.33 -16.07 -8.88
N ALA A 315 -17.97 -16.81 -9.92
CA ALA A 315 -18.10 -18.27 -9.93
C ALA A 315 -16.97 -18.97 -9.14
N LEU A 316 -15.84 -18.28 -8.90
CA LEU A 316 -14.72 -18.85 -8.17
C LEU A 316 -15.06 -19.07 -6.70
N GLY A 317 -14.75 -20.26 -6.19
CA GLY A 317 -15.01 -20.63 -4.80
C GLY A 317 -14.28 -19.75 -3.78
N LEU A 318 -13.17 -19.11 -4.17
CA LEU A 318 -12.41 -18.20 -3.31
C LEU A 318 -13.17 -16.89 -3.03
N TYR A 319 -13.91 -16.37 -4.01
CA TYR A 319 -14.56 -15.05 -3.96
C TYR A 319 -16.07 -15.10 -3.67
N ARG A 320 -16.62 -16.29 -3.41
CA ARG A 320 -17.93 -16.50 -2.79
C ARG A 320 -17.72 -16.71 -1.31
#